data_AF-A0A4Q5TQG1-F1
#
_entry.id   AF-A0A4Q5TQG1-F1
#
_cell.length_a   1.000
_cell.length_b   1.000
_cell.length_c   1.000
_cell.angle_alpha   90.00
_cell.angle_beta   90.00
_cell.angle_gamma   90.00
#
_symmetry.space_group_name_H-M   'P 1'
#
loop_
_entity.id
_entity.type
_entity.pdbx_description
1 polymer ?
#
loop_
_entity_poly.entity_id
_entity_poly.type
_entity_poly.pdbx_seq_one_letter_code
_entity_poly.pdbx_strand_id
1 'polypeptide(L)'
;FRANQVIDKVPGITMDETLKAQYIGEAKFLRAITYYNLVTIFGNVPLVLTPSNPADKPFQASQQEVWDQIEKDLTEAAEALPISYTGDNIGRATKGAAYAMLGRVYLQQLEYQPAADALAWLITGPGSTLYDLVPDFGDNFKHTTENNKESVFEIQFKMRPEGGGDDGPTSNVGTSRAPFFAPPSNGFTDANMQRWVVGEFLKENTAGGDRDPRLAYTALYDSTDERGPDFTQVYGASFTSRNFDAGIRQRVWYRKYLDDYFRINEFEVFNSPINFRLIRFADVLLMYAEALNGLDRTAEAYPFVDRVRVRAGLAPLSTAIPGLGKDAFLRQLMHERITELTGESLRWNDLARWGYFDDATKLAELKARDSEFNNFVIGKSKYMPIPQSEIDINPNLDQNPNW
;
A
#
# COMPACT_ATOMS: atom_id res chain seq x y z
N PHE A 1 -7.09 16.84 12.66
CA PHE A 1 -8.20 17.34 13.53
C PHE A 1 -8.87 16.25 14.36
N ARG A 2 -9.67 15.33 13.78
CA ARG A 2 -10.49 14.36 14.54
C ARG A 2 -9.69 13.52 15.55
N ALA A 3 -8.53 12.98 15.16
CA ALA A 3 -7.65 12.25 16.07
C ALA A 3 -7.19 13.11 17.27
N ASN A 4 -6.86 14.38 17.04
CA ASN A 4 -6.45 15.29 18.12
C ASN A 4 -7.59 15.54 19.11
N GLN A 5 -8.85 15.56 18.67
CA GLN A 5 -9.99 15.68 19.59
C GLN A 5 -10.09 14.48 20.53
N VAL A 6 -9.88 13.26 20.00
CA VAL A 6 -9.88 12.04 20.84
C VAL A 6 -8.73 12.10 21.85
N ILE A 7 -7.51 12.38 21.37
CA ILE A 7 -6.30 12.43 22.19
C ILE A 7 -6.41 13.51 23.29
N ASP A 8 -7.01 14.65 23.00
CA ASP A 8 -7.18 15.77 23.94
C ASP A 8 -8.33 15.56 24.94
N LYS A 9 -9.47 15.03 24.49
CA LYS A 9 -10.71 14.99 25.30
C LYS A 9 -10.91 13.70 26.07
N VAL A 10 -10.54 12.54 25.51
CA VAL A 10 -10.76 11.23 26.16
C VAL A 10 -10.07 11.10 27.51
N PRO A 11 -8.87 11.65 27.77
CA PRO A 11 -8.25 11.59 29.10
C PRO A 11 -9.13 12.10 30.24
N GLY A 12 -9.98 13.10 29.97
CA GLY A 12 -10.90 13.70 30.96
C GLY A 12 -12.23 12.95 31.13
N ILE A 13 -12.48 11.87 30.39
CA ILE A 13 -13.73 11.10 30.47
C ILE A 13 -13.58 10.00 31.52
N THR A 14 -14.56 9.90 32.43
CA THR A 14 -14.66 8.79 33.40
C THR A 14 -15.14 7.52 32.69
N MET A 15 -14.24 6.55 32.50
CA MET A 15 -14.50 5.26 31.85
C MET A 15 -13.43 4.23 32.25
N ASP A 16 -13.52 3.01 31.73
CA ASP A 16 -12.48 1.99 31.92
C ASP A 16 -11.12 2.46 31.38
N GLU A 17 -10.06 2.35 32.18
CA GLU A 17 -8.73 2.87 31.84
C GLU A 17 -8.06 2.09 30.71
N THR A 18 -8.33 0.79 30.58
CA THR A 18 -7.78 -0.03 29.48
C THR A 18 -8.40 0.41 28.15
N LEU A 19 -9.72 0.57 28.14
CA LEU A 19 -10.46 1.05 26.97
C LEU A 19 -10.10 2.50 26.62
N LYS A 20 -9.86 3.34 27.64
CA LYS A 20 -9.38 4.72 27.47
C LYS A 20 -8.02 4.73 26.77
N ALA A 21 -7.06 3.96 27.26
CA ALA A 21 -5.74 3.83 26.66
C ALA A 21 -5.83 3.29 25.23
N GLN A 22 -6.68 2.28 25.00
CA GLN A 22 -6.94 1.72 23.67
C GLN A 22 -7.45 2.81 22.70
N TYR A 23 -8.48 3.58 23.06
CA TYR A 23 -9.04 4.62 22.18
C TYR A 23 -8.04 5.73 21.84
N ILE A 24 -7.20 6.11 22.80
CA ILE A 24 -6.11 7.05 22.56
C ILE A 24 -5.07 6.43 21.61
N GLY A 25 -4.72 5.15 21.79
CA GLY A 25 -3.81 4.41 20.91
C GLY A 25 -4.34 4.30 19.49
N GLU A 26 -5.63 3.99 19.30
CA GLU A 26 -6.29 3.95 17.99
C GLU A 26 -6.24 5.33 17.31
N ALA A 27 -6.49 6.42 18.05
CA ALA A 27 -6.40 7.77 17.52
C ALA A 27 -4.98 8.18 17.11
N LYS A 28 -3.96 7.81 17.91
CA LYS A 28 -2.55 8.03 17.57
C LYS A 28 -2.15 7.26 16.32
N PHE A 29 -2.51 5.99 16.21
CA PHE A 29 -2.26 5.19 15.00
C PHE A 29 -2.84 5.83 13.73
N LEU A 30 -4.11 6.28 13.79
CA LEU A 30 -4.76 6.96 12.66
C LEU A 30 -4.10 8.32 12.34
N ARG A 31 -3.67 9.08 13.36
CA ARG A 31 -2.92 10.32 13.18
C ARG A 31 -1.58 10.07 12.49
N ALA A 32 -0.87 9.02 12.89
CA ALA A 32 0.41 8.63 12.31
C ALA A 32 0.28 8.25 10.82
N ILE A 33 -0.73 7.46 10.44
CA ILE A 33 -1.00 7.14 9.02
C ILE A 33 -1.32 8.41 8.22
N THR A 34 -2.08 9.33 8.81
CA THR A 34 -2.43 10.59 8.15
C THR A 34 -1.17 11.43 7.90
N TYR A 35 -0.31 11.58 8.92
CA TYR A 35 0.96 12.30 8.77
C TYR A 35 1.93 11.61 7.82
N TYR A 36 1.99 10.27 7.83
CA TYR A 36 2.76 9.49 6.86
C TYR A 36 2.36 9.84 5.42
N ASN A 37 1.05 9.89 5.13
CA ASN A 37 0.57 10.29 3.80
C ASN A 37 0.92 11.75 3.49
N LEU A 38 0.75 12.66 4.46
CA LEU A 38 1.06 14.07 4.26
C LEU A 38 2.55 14.31 3.94
N VAL A 39 3.46 13.74 4.74
CA VAL A 39 4.90 13.95 4.57
C VAL A 39 5.43 13.31 3.29
N THR A 40 4.89 12.14 2.89
CA THR A 40 5.31 11.46 1.66
C THR A 40 4.76 12.11 0.39
N ILE A 41 3.63 12.80 0.46
CA ILE A 41 3.03 13.51 -0.68
C ILE A 41 3.55 14.95 -0.79
N PHE A 42 3.65 15.67 0.33
CA PHE A 42 3.88 17.12 0.35
C PHE A 42 5.22 17.54 0.97
N GLY A 43 6.00 16.62 1.55
CA GLY A 43 7.26 16.99 2.20
C GLY A 43 7.01 17.74 3.51
N ASN A 44 7.44 19.00 3.61
CA ASN A 44 7.26 19.81 4.82
C ASN A 44 5.78 20.19 4.99
N VAL A 45 5.17 19.81 6.11
CA VAL A 45 3.75 20.04 6.39
C VAL A 45 3.55 20.60 7.80
N PRO A 46 2.43 21.32 8.07
CA PRO A 46 2.11 21.75 9.43
C PRO A 46 1.90 20.59 10.41
N LEU A 47 2.59 20.64 11.55
CA LEU A 47 2.46 19.64 12.61
C LEU A 47 1.48 20.12 13.69
N VAL A 48 0.20 19.79 13.50
CA VAL A 48 -0.92 20.18 14.37
C VAL A 48 -1.32 19.01 15.24
N LEU A 49 -0.93 19.06 16.52
CA LEU A 49 -1.08 17.94 17.47
C LEU A 49 -2.19 18.14 18.50
N THR A 50 -2.84 19.30 18.50
CA THR A 50 -3.99 19.65 19.33
C THR A 50 -5.22 19.92 18.45
N PRO A 51 -6.44 19.97 19.03
CA PRO A 51 -7.63 20.38 18.28
C PRO A 51 -7.44 21.80 17.72
N SER A 52 -7.52 21.93 16.40
CA SER A 52 -7.34 23.20 15.71
C SER A 52 -8.58 24.08 15.77
N ASN A 53 -8.38 25.40 15.78
CA ASN A 53 -9.41 26.41 15.57
C ASN A 53 -9.36 26.98 14.15
N PRO A 54 -10.47 27.50 13.61
CA PRO A 54 -10.50 28.08 12.26
C PRO A 54 -9.54 29.25 12.02
N ALA A 55 -9.08 29.92 13.10
CA ALA A 55 -8.14 31.04 13.02
C ALA A 55 -6.67 30.61 13.09
N ASP A 56 -6.39 29.32 13.30
CA ASP A 56 -5.02 28.82 13.47
C ASP A 56 -4.22 28.98 12.16
N LYS A 57 -2.98 29.44 12.30
CA LYS A 57 -2.01 29.61 11.22
C LYS A 57 -0.72 28.87 11.57
N PRO A 58 -0.74 27.54 11.56
CA PRO A 58 0.39 26.74 12.04
C PRO A 58 1.61 26.94 11.13
N PHE A 59 2.80 26.85 11.73
CA PHE A 59 4.06 26.79 11.01
C PHE A 59 4.23 25.40 10.37
N GLN A 60 4.91 25.35 9.23
CA GLN A 60 5.42 24.08 8.71
C GLN A 60 6.45 23.49 9.67
N ALA A 61 6.40 22.17 9.83
CA ALA A 61 7.47 21.41 10.43
C ALA A 61 8.40 20.87 9.32
N SER A 62 9.65 20.63 9.69
CA SER A 62 10.55 19.85 8.85
C SER A 62 10.04 18.42 8.70
N GLN A 63 10.42 17.76 7.60
CA GLN A 63 10.10 16.33 7.42
C GLN A 63 10.55 15.48 8.62
N GLN A 64 11.72 15.75 9.20
CA GLN A 64 12.22 15.00 10.35
C GLN A 64 11.31 15.14 11.57
N GLU A 65 10.87 16.36 11.92
CA GLU A 65 9.94 16.55 13.04
C GLU A 65 8.59 15.83 12.83
N VAL A 66 8.13 15.74 11.58
CA VAL A 66 6.93 14.98 11.24
C VAL A 66 7.17 13.48 11.41
N TRP A 67 8.32 12.97 10.96
CA TRP A 67 8.72 11.57 11.14
C TRP A 67 8.83 11.20 12.62
N ASP A 68 9.55 11.99 13.42
CA ASP A 68 9.70 11.79 14.86
C ASP A 68 8.34 11.69 15.55
N GLN A 69 7.37 12.51 15.12
CA GLN A 69 6.03 12.49 15.68
C GLN A 69 5.19 11.28 15.21
N ILE A 70 5.38 10.82 13.98
CA ILE A 70 4.77 9.57 13.48
C ILE A 70 5.31 8.38 14.29
N GLU A 71 6.62 8.30 14.48
CA GLU A 71 7.28 7.24 15.25
C GLU A 71 6.80 7.21 16.70
N LYS A 72 6.72 8.37 17.33
CA LYS A 72 6.19 8.51 18.68
C LYS A 72 4.74 8.01 18.76
N ASP A 73 3.87 8.46 17.86
CA ASP A 73 2.46 8.06 17.85
C ASP A 73 2.31 6.55 17.64
N LEU A 74 3.08 5.95 16.73
CA LEU A 74 3.05 4.51 16.46
C LEU A 74 3.61 3.67 17.60
N THR A 75 4.67 4.13 18.26
CA THR A 75 5.26 3.46 19.43
C THR A 75 4.27 3.45 20.59
N GLU A 76 3.72 4.61 20.94
CA GLU A 76 2.72 4.74 22.00
C GLU A 76 1.42 3.97 21.66
N ALA A 77 1.04 3.92 20.38
CA ALA A 77 -0.08 3.08 19.93
C ALA A 77 0.24 1.58 20.08
N ALA A 78 1.43 1.13 19.68
CA ALA A 78 1.83 -0.27 19.83
C ALA A 78 1.82 -0.74 21.28
N GLU A 79 2.10 0.14 22.25
CA GLU A 79 1.97 -0.19 23.67
C GLU A 79 0.51 -0.41 24.10
N ALA A 80 -0.38 0.51 23.69
CA ALA A 80 -1.77 0.56 24.14
C ALA A 80 -2.74 -0.36 23.39
N LEU A 81 -2.43 -0.74 22.15
CA LEU A 81 -3.37 -1.47 21.29
C LEU A 81 -3.45 -2.98 21.63
N PRO A 82 -4.66 -3.58 21.58
CA PRO A 82 -4.86 -5.02 21.63
C PRO A 82 -4.11 -5.78 20.53
N ILE A 83 -3.77 -7.04 20.82
CA ILE A 83 -3.13 -7.94 19.86
C ILE A 83 -4.10 -8.34 18.74
N SER A 84 -5.38 -8.52 19.07
CA SER A 84 -6.43 -8.94 18.15
C SER A 84 -7.80 -8.46 18.62
N TYR A 85 -8.75 -8.41 17.70
CA TYR A 85 -10.16 -8.14 17.98
C TYR A 85 -11.05 -9.29 17.51
N THR A 86 -12.26 -9.35 18.04
CA THR A 86 -13.31 -10.30 17.65
C THR A 86 -14.64 -9.56 17.43
N GLY A 87 -15.57 -10.22 16.73
CA GLY A 87 -16.90 -9.68 16.45
C GLY A 87 -16.86 -8.34 15.70
N ASP A 88 -17.71 -7.41 16.10
CA ASP A 88 -17.88 -6.10 15.45
C ASP A 88 -16.67 -5.15 15.60
N ASN A 89 -15.63 -5.56 16.35
CA ASN A 89 -14.40 -4.79 16.52
C ASN A 89 -13.31 -5.16 15.51
N ILE A 90 -13.51 -6.17 14.66
CA ILE A 90 -12.59 -6.52 13.59
C ILE A 90 -12.45 -5.34 12.62
N GLY A 91 -11.21 -4.99 12.27
CA GLY A 91 -10.86 -3.80 11.49
C GLY A 91 -10.30 -2.64 12.31
N ARG A 92 -10.41 -2.67 13.64
CA ARG A 92 -9.70 -1.72 14.51
C ARG A 92 -8.19 -1.93 14.46
N ALA A 93 -7.44 -0.86 14.70
CA ALA A 93 -5.99 -0.90 14.75
C ALA A 93 -5.50 -1.84 15.87
N THR A 94 -4.59 -2.75 15.52
CA THR A 94 -3.98 -3.71 16.45
C THR A 94 -2.53 -3.33 16.76
N LYS A 95 -1.96 -3.97 17.79
CA LYS A 95 -0.52 -3.91 18.10
C LYS A 95 0.34 -4.28 16.87
N GLY A 96 -0.05 -5.32 16.13
CA GLY A 96 0.64 -5.73 14.91
C GLY A 96 0.56 -4.70 13.79
N ALA A 97 -0.60 -4.06 13.62
CA ALA A 97 -0.75 -2.96 12.67
C ALA A 97 0.20 -1.78 13.00
N ALA A 98 0.30 -1.41 14.27
CA ALA A 98 1.21 -0.35 14.71
C ALA A 98 2.68 -0.70 14.45
N TYR A 99 3.14 -1.90 14.82
CA TYR A 99 4.51 -2.35 14.54
C TYR A 99 4.82 -2.45 13.05
N ALA A 100 3.89 -2.95 12.24
CA ALA A 100 4.11 -3.06 10.81
C ALA A 100 4.19 -1.68 10.12
N MET A 101 3.35 -0.73 10.55
CA MET A 101 3.43 0.64 10.07
C MET A 101 4.71 1.34 10.54
N LEU A 102 5.14 1.08 11.77
CA LEU A 102 6.39 1.63 12.33
C LEU A 102 7.61 1.12 11.55
N GLY A 103 7.65 -0.18 11.23
CA GLY A 103 8.68 -0.75 10.36
C GLY A 103 8.73 -0.09 8.97
N ARG A 104 7.56 0.19 8.38
CA ARG A 104 7.47 0.94 7.11
C ARG A 104 8.02 2.37 7.25
N VAL A 105 7.68 3.07 8.33
CA VAL A 105 8.14 4.44 8.61
C VAL A 105 9.66 4.49 8.73
N TYR A 106 10.27 3.59 9.51
CA TYR A 106 11.72 3.49 9.62
C TYR A 106 12.39 3.19 8.28
N LEU A 107 11.82 2.30 7.46
CA LEU A 107 12.36 2.04 6.11
C LEU A 107 12.29 3.26 5.18
N GLN A 108 11.28 4.12 5.28
CA GLN A 108 11.25 5.35 4.47
C GLN A 108 12.38 6.30 4.81
N GLN A 109 12.93 6.20 6.03
CA GLN A 109 14.06 6.98 6.50
C GLN A 109 15.39 6.21 6.41
N LEU A 110 15.38 5.00 5.83
CA LEU A 110 16.54 4.11 5.74
C LEU A 110 17.10 3.67 7.11
N GLU A 111 16.27 3.72 8.15
CA GLU A 111 16.61 3.29 9.51
C GLU A 111 16.43 1.77 9.64
N TYR A 112 17.40 1.01 9.11
CA TYR A 112 17.26 -0.43 8.95
C TYR A 112 17.16 -1.21 10.27
N GLN A 113 17.92 -0.82 11.31
CA GLN A 113 17.88 -1.53 12.59
C GLN A 113 16.53 -1.31 13.31
N PRO A 114 16.05 -0.06 13.50
CA PRO A 114 14.69 0.17 14.02
C PRO A 114 13.59 -0.51 13.20
N ALA A 115 13.71 -0.51 11.86
CA ALA A 115 12.77 -1.21 11.00
C ALA A 115 12.75 -2.72 11.26
N ALA A 116 13.94 -3.35 11.33
CA ALA A 116 14.06 -4.77 11.62
C ALA A 116 13.45 -5.11 12.99
N ASP A 117 13.74 -4.33 14.02
CA ASP A 117 13.24 -4.57 15.37
C ASP A 117 11.71 -4.45 15.46
N ALA A 118 11.12 -3.45 14.80
CA ALA A 118 9.66 -3.29 14.75
C ALA A 118 8.99 -4.46 13.99
N LEU A 119 9.51 -4.83 12.81
CA LEU A 119 8.95 -5.90 11.98
C LEU A 119 9.16 -7.29 12.59
N ALA A 120 10.23 -7.49 13.36
CA ALA A 120 10.50 -8.73 14.07
C ALA A 120 9.36 -9.13 15.01
N TRP A 121 8.60 -8.16 15.56
CA TRP A 121 7.45 -8.47 16.40
C TRP A 121 6.42 -9.37 15.68
N LEU A 122 6.16 -9.11 14.39
CA LEU A 122 5.22 -9.88 13.57
C LEU A 122 5.82 -11.18 13.01
N ILE A 123 7.15 -11.30 12.96
CA ILE A 123 7.84 -12.36 12.21
C ILE A 123 8.44 -13.41 13.14
N THR A 124 9.19 -12.98 14.17
CA THR A 124 9.91 -13.86 15.10
C THR A 124 9.56 -13.59 16.56
N GLY A 125 8.83 -12.51 16.84
CA GLY A 125 8.47 -12.06 18.18
C GLY A 125 7.08 -12.51 18.62
N PRO A 126 6.47 -11.80 19.59
CA PRO A 126 5.18 -12.19 20.19
C PRO A 126 4.01 -12.32 19.21
N GLY A 127 4.08 -11.67 18.05
CA GLY A 127 3.06 -11.74 17.00
C GLY A 127 3.29 -12.81 15.94
N SER A 128 4.36 -13.62 16.03
CA SER A 128 4.79 -14.52 14.95
C SER A 128 3.78 -15.60 14.55
N THR A 129 2.83 -15.92 15.42
CA THR A 129 1.77 -16.92 15.16
C THR A 129 0.45 -16.30 14.69
N LEU A 130 0.38 -14.97 14.57
CA LEU A 130 -0.87 -14.26 14.26
C LEU A 130 -1.08 -14.07 12.77
N TYR A 131 0.00 -14.01 11.99
CA TYR A 131 -0.04 -13.68 10.57
C TYR A 131 0.69 -14.71 9.73
N ASP A 132 0.17 -14.96 8.53
CA ASP A 132 0.81 -15.84 7.55
C ASP A 132 0.27 -15.54 6.14
N LEU A 133 0.98 -16.01 5.11
CA LEU A 133 0.51 -15.87 3.73
C LEU A 133 -0.71 -16.76 3.49
N VAL A 134 -1.74 -16.22 2.83
CA VAL A 134 -2.84 -17.06 2.35
C VAL A 134 -2.36 -17.92 1.17
N PRO A 135 -2.81 -19.18 1.05
CA PRO A 135 -2.41 -20.05 -0.06
C PRO A 135 -2.84 -19.49 -1.43
N ASP A 136 -4.09 -19.03 -1.56
CA ASP A 136 -4.57 -18.36 -2.77
C ASP A 136 -4.29 -16.85 -2.67
N PHE A 137 -3.41 -16.35 -3.53
CA PHE A 137 -3.11 -14.92 -3.63
C PHE A 137 -4.35 -14.06 -3.86
N GLY A 138 -5.34 -14.58 -4.60
CA GLY A 138 -6.58 -13.87 -4.91
C GLY A 138 -7.44 -13.57 -3.68
N ASP A 139 -7.29 -14.33 -2.59
CA ASP A 139 -8.07 -14.11 -1.36
C ASP A 139 -7.68 -12.81 -0.63
N ASN A 140 -6.55 -12.20 -0.99
CA ASN A 140 -6.19 -10.87 -0.51
C ASN A 140 -7.01 -9.75 -1.15
N PHE A 141 -7.82 -10.02 -2.18
CA PHE A 141 -8.47 -8.98 -3.00
C PHE A 141 -9.96 -9.26 -3.25
N LYS A 142 -10.57 -10.17 -2.48
CA LYS A 142 -12.02 -10.45 -2.53
C LYS A 142 -12.69 -9.96 -1.25
N HIS A 143 -13.99 -9.69 -1.34
CA HIS A 143 -14.82 -9.28 -0.20
C HIS A 143 -15.25 -10.47 0.69
N THR A 144 -15.18 -11.69 0.16
CA THR A 144 -15.58 -12.92 0.86
C THR A 144 -14.48 -13.50 1.75
N THR A 145 -13.26 -12.95 1.66
CA THR A 145 -12.04 -13.42 2.33
C THR A 145 -11.29 -12.29 3.03
N GLU A 146 -12.05 -11.27 3.46
CA GLU A 146 -11.57 -10.14 4.25
C GLU A 146 -11.10 -10.56 5.64
N ASN A 147 -10.21 -9.77 6.24
CA ASN A 147 -9.62 -10.04 7.55
C ASN A 147 -8.99 -11.45 7.67
N ASN A 148 -8.51 -12.00 6.54
CA ASN A 148 -7.79 -13.27 6.53
C ASN A 148 -6.43 -13.12 7.25
N LYS A 149 -5.74 -14.25 7.47
CA LYS A 149 -4.46 -14.30 8.20
C LYS A 149 -3.30 -13.52 7.57
N GLU A 150 -3.40 -13.09 6.31
CA GLU A 150 -2.40 -12.23 5.66
C GLU A 150 -2.71 -10.73 5.91
N SER A 151 -3.92 -10.40 6.37
CA SER A 151 -4.33 -9.02 6.67
C SER A 151 -3.72 -8.53 7.98
N VAL A 152 -2.91 -7.47 7.90
CA VAL A 152 -2.32 -6.80 9.08
C VAL A 152 -3.13 -5.56 9.43
N PHE A 153 -3.48 -4.75 8.43
CA PHE A 153 -4.44 -3.66 8.56
C PHE A 153 -5.13 -3.37 7.22
N GLU A 154 -6.47 -3.29 7.27
CA GLU A 154 -7.32 -3.00 6.12
C GLU A 154 -8.38 -1.95 6.44
N ILE A 155 -8.75 -1.18 5.42
CA ILE A 155 -9.87 -0.23 5.48
C ILE A 155 -11.15 -1.01 5.17
N GLN A 156 -12.09 -0.99 6.11
CA GLN A 156 -13.32 -1.75 6.03
C GLN A 156 -14.34 -1.04 5.15
N PHE A 157 -14.56 -1.60 3.96
CA PHE A 157 -15.57 -1.19 3.01
C PHE A 157 -16.79 -2.10 3.10
N LYS A 158 -17.95 -1.56 2.73
CA LYS A 158 -19.19 -2.30 2.69
C LYS A 158 -20.08 -1.77 1.58
N MET A 159 -20.61 -2.68 0.76
CA MET A 159 -21.64 -2.33 -0.21
C MET A 159 -22.92 -1.93 0.53
N ARG A 160 -23.33 -0.67 0.36
CA ARG A 160 -24.64 -0.17 0.82
C ARG A 160 -25.49 0.20 -0.39
N PRO A 161 -26.68 -0.41 -0.58
CA PRO A 161 -27.54 -0.10 -1.72
C PRO A 161 -28.05 1.35 -1.77
N GLU A 162 -28.12 2.02 -0.62
CA GLU A 162 -28.81 3.32 -0.46
C GLU A 162 -27.84 4.51 -0.28
N GLY A 163 -26.56 4.33 -0.64
CA GLY A 163 -25.50 5.27 -0.29
C GLY A 163 -25.36 6.47 -1.21
N GLY A 164 -25.84 7.65 -0.80
CA GLY A 164 -25.55 8.93 -1.47
C GLY A 164 -24.82 9.90 -0.53
N GLY A 165 -23.75 10.54 -1.02
CA GLY A 165 -22.96 11.56 -0.31
C GLY A 165 -21.84 11.02 0.60
N ASP A 166 -20.88 11.89 0.95
CA ASP A 166 -19.62 11.51 1.60
C ASP A 166 -19.60 11.70 3.14
N ASP A 167 -20.53 12.45 3.72
CA ASP A 167 -20.57 12.71 5.19
C ASP A 167 -22.00 12.80 5.75
N GLY A 168 -22.69 11.65 5.86
CA GLY A 168 -24.06 11.51 6.35
C GLY A 168 -24.40 10.10 6.83
N PRO A 169 -25.53 9.89 7.53
CA PRO A 169 -25.90 8.59 8.11
C PRO A 169 -26.11 7.49 7.05
N THR A 170 -26.40 7.89 5.83
CA THR A 170 -26.57 7.03 4.65
C THR A 170 -25.39 7.17 3.67
N SER A 171 -24.21 7.62 4.12
CA SER A 171 -23.08 7.79 3.21
C SER A 171 -22.63 6.48 2.57
N ASN A 172 -22.05 6.64 1.38
CA ASN A 172 -21.31 5.55 0.75
C ASN A 172 -20.12 5.16 1.65
N VAL A 173 -20.05 3.89 2.01
CA VAL A 173 -18.95 3.30 2.79
C VAL A 173 -18.28 2.16 2.02
N GLY A 174 -18.48 2.10 0.70
CA GLY A 174 -17.73 1.25 -0.21
C GLY A 174 -16.61 2.02 -0.89
N THR A 175 -15.72 1.30 -1.57
CA THR A 175 -14.66 1.92 -2.35
C THR A 175 -15.16 2.33 -3.74
N SER A 176 -14.75 3.52 -4.18
CA SER A 176 -15.04 4.06 -5.50
C SER A 176 -13.97 3.72 -6.54
N ARG A 177 -12.95 2.94 -6.17
CA ARG A 177 -11.80 2.65 -7.04
C ARG A 177 -12.17 1.89 -8.31
N ALA A 178 -12.99 0.85 -8.17
CA ALA A 178 -13.27 -0.10 -9.24
C ALA A 178 -13.76 0.57 -10.55
N PRO A 179 -14.75 1.49 -10.52
CA PRO A 179 -15.21 2.14 -11.76
C PRO A 179 -14.17 3.01 -12.43
N PHE A 180 -13.21 3.59 -11.71
CA PHE A 180 -12.14 4.38 -12.34
C PHE A 180 -11.05 3.51 -12.99
N PHE A 181 -10.90 2.24 -12.57
CA PHE A 181 -9.80 1.37 -12.99
C PHE A 181 -10.24 0.27 -13.97
N ALA A 182 -11.54 0.02 -14.07
CA ALA A 182 -12.10 -1.02 -14.94
C ALA A 182 -11.97 -0.68 -16.44
N PRO A 183 -11.92 -1.73 -17.30
CA PRO A 183 -11.82 -1.57 -18.75
C PRO A 183 -13.07 -0.91 -19.35
N PRO A 184 -13.00 -0.44 -20.61
CA PRO A 184 -14.13 0.16 -21.30
C PRO A 184 -15.35 -0.77 -21.30
N SER A 185 -16.56 -0.19 -21.22
CA SER A 185 -17.85 -0.89 -21.03
C SER A 185 -18.10 -1.41 -19.61
N ASN A 186 -17.09 -1.46 -18.75
CA ASN A 186 -17.23 -1.86 -17.34
C ASN A 186 -16.77 -0.75 -16.37
N GLY A 187 -16.06 0.27 -16.85
CA GLY A 187 -15.63 1.44 -16.07
C GLY A 187 -15.27 2.65 -16.93
N PHE A 188 -14.73 3.68 -16.29
CA PHE A 188 -14.26 4.93 -16.89
C PHE A 188 -12.85 4.83 -17.49
N THR A 189 -12.05 3.85 -17.05
CA THR A 189 -10.70 3.60 -17.58
C THR A 189 -9.72 4.77 -17.36
N ASP A 190 -9.85 5.48 -16.22
CA ASP A 190 -9.01 6.61 -15.84
C ASP A 190 -7.57 6.20 -15.50
N ALA A 191 -7.38 4.94 -15.08
CA ALA A 191 -6.07 4.39 -14.75
C ALA A 191 -5.77 3.11 -15.52
N ASN A 192 -4.53 2.99 -16.01
CA ASN A 192 -4.01 1.80 -16.67
C ASN A 192 -2.60 1.50 -16.14
N MET A 193 -2.15 0.26 -16.32
CA MET A 193 -0.81 -0.19 -15.99
C MET A 193 0.07 -0.16 -17.24
N GLN A 194 1.32 0.24 -17.08
CA GLN A 194 2.30 0.13 -18.17
C GLN A 194 2.66 -1.32 -18.42
N ARG A 195 2.78 -1.71 -19.70
CA ARG A 195 2.96 -3.11 -20.11
C ARG A 195 4.29 -3.73 -19.64
N TRP A 196 5.29 -2.90 -19.31
CA TRP A 196 6.55 -3.39 -18.73
C TRP A 196 6.32 -4.17 -17.43
N VAL A 197 5.26 -3.85 -16.67
CA VAL A 197 4.91 -4.57 -15.43
C VAL A 197 4.55 -6.02 -15.72
N VAL A 198 3.77 -6.26 -16.79
CA VAL A 198 3.51 -7.64 -17.28
C VAL A 198 4.82 -8.32 -17.62
N GLY A 199 5.74 -7.60 -18.26
CA GLY A 199 7.08 -8.11 -18.58
C GLY A 199 7.87 -8.55 -17.34
N GLU A 200 7.71 -7.91 -16.18
CA GLU A 200 8.32 -8.36 -14.93
C GLU A 200 7.79 -9.73 -14.52
N PHE A 201 6.47 -9.94 -14.50
CA PHE A 201 5.87 -11.25 -14.19
C PHE A 201 6.29 -12.39 -15.14
N LEU A 202 6.79 -12.07 -16.34
CA LEU A 202 7.23 -13.04 -17.33
C LEU A 202 8.73 -13.35 -17.28
N LYS A 203 9.50 -12.73 -16.38
CA LYS A 203 10.95 -12.97 -16.26
C LYS A 203 11.28 -14.33 -15.64
N GLU A 204 10.43 -14.79 -14.73
CA GLU A 204 10.62 -16.03 -14.00
C GLU A 204 9.36 -16.90 -14.08
N ASN A 205 9.55 -18.17 -14.40
CA ASN A 205 8.46 -19.15 -14.34
C ASN A 205 8.35 -19.73 -12.93
N THR A 206 7.21 -20.34 -12.63
CA THR A 206 7.04 -21.20 -11.46
C THR A 206 8.03 -22.36 -11.51
N ALA A 207 8.22 -23.05 -10.38
CA ALA A 207 9.03 -24.27 -10.35
C ALA A 207 8.49 -25.38 -11.27
N GLY A 208 7.20 -25.33 -11.63
CA GLY A 208 6.56 -26.22 -12.60
C GLY A 208 6.75 -25.82 -14.07
N GLY A 209 7.34 -24.65 -14.34
CA GLY A 209 7.50 -24.09 -15.68
C GLY A 209 6.32 -23.24 -16.17
N ASP A 210 5.30 -23.06 -15.33
CA ASP A 210 4.13 -22.24 -15.64
C ASP A 210 4.43 -20.75 -15.43
N ARG A 211 3.56 -19.89 -15.96
CA ARG A 211 3.64 -18.45 -15.72
C ARG A 211 3.28 -18.09 -14.28
N ASP A 212 3.88 -17.03 -13.73
CA ASP A 212 3.56 -16.52 -12.40
C ASP A 212 2.04 -16.28 -12.23
N PRO A 213 1.36 -17.03 -11.33
CA PRO A 213 -0.09 -16.95 -11.18
C PRO A 213 -0.57 -15.60 -10.62
N ARG A 214 0.30 -14.83 -9.96
CA ARG A 214 -0.04 -13.50 -9.43
C ARG A 214 -0.38 -12.51 -10.55
N LEU A 215 0.14 -12.72 -11.77
CA LEU A 215 -0.15 -11.87 -12.92
C LEU A 215 -1.65 -11.85 -13.24
N ALA A 216 -2.30 -13.02 -13.23
CA ALA A 216 -3.71 -13.15 -13.57
C ALA A 216 -4.63 -12.41 -12.58
N TYR A 217 -4.19 -12.24 -11.32
CA TYR A 217 -4.89 -11.44 -10.31
C TYR A 217 -4.52 -9.96 -10.35
N THR A 218 -3.34 -9.63 -10.88
CA THR A 218 -2.79 -8.28 -10.88
C THR A 218 -3.27 -7.47 -12.07
N ALA A 219 -3.30 -8.08 -13.25
CA ALA A 219 -3.54 -7.40 -14.51
C ALA A 219 -4.67 -8.06 -15.30
N LEU A 220 -5.51 -7.23 -15.91
CA LEU A 220 -6.46 -7.61 -16.93
C LEU A 220 -5.95 -7.09 -18.28
N TYR A 221 -5.61 -7.98 -19.20
CA TYR A 221 -5.09 -7.67 -20.54
C TYR A 221 -5.40 -8.81 -21.52
N ASP A 222 -4.94 -8.74 -22.76
CA ASP A 222 -5.25 -9.69 -23.84
C ASP A 222 -4.76 -11.13 -23.59
N SER A 223 -3.93 -11.34 -22.56
CA SER A 223 -3.45 -12.67 -22.16
C SER A 223 -3.47 -12.83 -20.64
N THR A 224 -4.45 -12.26 -19.93
CA THR A 224 -4.66 -12.56 -18.51
C THR A 224 -4.74 -14.06 -18.27
N ASP A 225 -5.42 -14.77 -19.17
CA ASP A 225 -5.30 -16.22 -19.34
C ASP A 225 -4.18 -16.52 -20.34
N GLU A 226 -3.28 -17.45 -20.01
CA GLU A 226 -2.12 -17.79 -20.83
C GLU A 226 -2.48 -18.42 -22.17
N ARG A 227 -3.70 -18.97 -22.30
CA ARG A 227 -4.22 -19.53 -23.54
C ARG A 227 -4.63 -18.46 -24.54
N GLY A 228 -4.60 -17.18 -24.15
CA GLY A 228 -4.82 -16.03 -25.02
C GLY A 228 -6.18 -15.35 -24.86
N PRO A 229 -6.54 -14.44 -25.80
CA PRO A 229 -7.67 -13.54 -25.65
C PRO A 229 -9.04 -14.25 -25.70
N ASP A 230 -9.14 -15.40 -26.37
CA ASP A 230 -10.38 -16.19 -26.41
C ASP A 230 -10.72 -16.82 -25.05
N PHE A 231 -9.71 -17.06 -24.21
CA PHE A 231 -9.87 -17.63 -22.87
C PHE A 231 -9.85 -16.57 -21.77
N THR A 232 -9.20 -15.44 -22.02
CA THR A 232 -9.14 -14.33 -21.07
C THR A 232 -10.53 -13.74 -20.84
N GLN A 233 -11.04 -13.88 -19.61
CA GLN A 233 -12.33 -13.31 -19.22
C GLN A 233 -12.18 -11.86 -18.77
N VAL A 234 -13.09 -11.02 -19.26
CA VAL A 234 -13.30 -9.64 -18.85
C VAL A 234 -14.76 -9.54 -18.44
N TYR A 235 -15.06 -9.48 -17.14
CA TYR A 235 -16.43 -9.39 -16.61
C TYR A 235 -17.37 -10.44 -17.22
N GLY A 236 -16.89 -11.70 -17.32
CA GLY A 236 -17.62 -12.86 -17.86
C GLY A 236 -17.89 -12.90 -19.37
N ALA A 237 -17.17 -12.10 -20.15
CA ALA A 237 -17.07 -12.26 -21.60
C ALA A 237 -15.60 -12.42 -22.00
N SER A 238 -15.29 -13.17 -23.06
CA SER A 238 -13.90 -13.28 -23.52
C SER A 238 -13.39 -11.93 -24.02
N PHE A 239 -12.08 -11.72 -23.91
CA PHE A 239 -11.42 -10.52 -24.39
C PHE A 239 -11.69 -10.28 -25.88
N THR A 240 -11.70 -11.36 -26.67
CA THR A 240 -12.08 -11.31 -28.09
C THR A 240 -13.52 -10.85 -28.29
N SER A 241 -14.48 -11.37 -27.51
CA SER A 241 -15.91 -11.02 -27.68
C SER A 241 -16.25 -9.60 -27.21
N ARG A 242 -15.41 -9.00 -26.35
CA ARG A 242 -15.49 -7.57 -26.00
C ARG A 242 -15.26 -6.65 -27.20
N ASN A 243 -14.65 -7.15 -28.29
CA ASN A 243 -14.43 -6.43 -29.55
C ASN A 243 -13.76 -5.05 -29.35
N PHE A 244 -12.78 -4.99 -28.45
CA PHE A 244 -12.00 -3.78 -28.22
C PHE A 244 -11.28 -3.31 -29.50
N ASP A 245 -11.22 -2.00 -29.70
CA ASP A 245 -10.42 -1.41 -30.79
C ASP A 245 -8.91 -1.64 -30.58
N ALA A 246 -8.13 -1.38 -31.62
CA ALA A 246 -6.70 -1.67 -31.62
C ALA A 246 -5.91 -0.92 -30.51
N GLY A 247 -6.34 0.28 -30.12
CA GLY A 247 -5.69 1.05 -29.06
C GLY A 247 -6.03 0.50 -27.68
N ILE A 248 -7.29 0.11 -27.46
CA ILE A 248 -7.75 -0.49 -26.21
C ILE A 248 -7.15 -1.89 -26.01
N ARG A 249 -7.04 -2.70 -27.06
CA ARG A 249 -6.45 -4.06 -26.99
C ARG A 249 -5.01 -4.11 -26.47
N GLN A 250 -4.26 -3.02 -26.64
CA GLN A 250 -2.86 -2.93 -26.19
C GLN A 250 -2.73 -2.50 -24.72
N ARG A 251 -3.82 -2.07 -24.07
CA ARG A 251 -3.79 -1.63 -22.68
C ARG A 251 -3.68 -2.81 -21.72
N VAL A 252 -3.23 -2.50 -20.51
CA VAL A 252 -3.20 -3.41 -19.37
C VAL A 252 -3.94 -2.69 -18.25
N TRP A 253 -5.02 -3.27 -17.75
CA TRP A 253 -5.78 -2.72 -16.63
C TRP A 253 -5.37 -3.35 -15.32
N TYR A 254 -5.52 -2.62 -14.22
CA TYR A 254 -5.40 -3.21 -12.89
C TYR A 254 -6.59 -4.14 -12.66
N ARG A 255 -6.35 -5.36 -12.21
CA ARG A 255 -7.42 -6.31 -11.83
C ARG A 255 -7.63 -6.41 -10.32
N LYS A 256 -6.58 -6.25 -9.52
CA LYS A 256 -6.71 -6.17 -8.05
C LYS A 256 -7.72 -5.09 -7.67
N TYR A 257 -8.62 -5.42 -6.75
CA TYR A 257 -9.69 -4.56 -6.27
C TYR A 257 -10.77 -4.19 -7.31
N LEU A 258 -10.86 -4.94 -8.42
CA LEU A 258 -12.05 -4.92 -9.28
C LEU A 258 -13.08 -5.93 -8.77
N ASP A 259 -14.34 -5.71 -9.13
CA ASP A 259 -15.46 -6.58 -8.79
C ASP A 259 -15.70 -7.66 -9.88
N ASP A 260 -14.77 -7.85 -10.82
CA ASP A 260 -14.94 -8.66 -12.04
C ASP A 260 -15.30 -10.14 -11.80
N TYR A 261 -15.01 -10.67 -10.60
CA TYR A 261 -15.33 -12.03 -10.21
C TYR A 261 -16.79 -12.22 -9.76
N PHE A 262 -17.53 -11.15 -9.46
CA PHE A 262 -18.94 -11.23 -9.04
C PHE A 262 -19.88 -10.26 -9.76
N ARG A 263 -19.34 -9.22 -10.41
CA ARG A 263 -20.07 -8.31 -11.31
C ARG A 263 -19.91 -8.76 -12.76
N ILE A 264 -20.64 -9.78 -13.14
CA ILE A 264 -20.53 -10.35 -14.50
C ILE A 264 -21.41 -9.54 -15.47
N ASN A 265 -20.79 -9.03 -16.55
CA ASN A 265 -21.44 -8.20 -17.57
C ASN A 265 -22.10 -6.92 -17.02
N GLU A 266 -21.57 -6.39 -15.93
CA GLU A 266 -22.05 -5.17 -15.28
C GLU A 266 -21.02 -4.04 -15.31
N PHE A 267 -21.49 -2.80 -15.25
CA PHE A 267 -20.65 -1.64 -14.99
C PHE A 267 -20.30 -1.60 -13.50
N GLU A 268 -19.05 -1.23 -13.20
CA GLU A 268 -18.57 -1.08 -11.83
C GLU A 268 -19.30 0.03 -11.07
N VAL A 269 -19.33 -0.10 -9.76
CA VAL A 269 -20.09 0.82 -8.89
C VAL A 269 -19.18 1.56 -7.92
N PHE A 270 -19.64 2.72 -7.46
CA PHE A 270 -18.88 3.56 -6.53
C PHE A 270 -18.84 3.01 -5.09
N ASN A 271 -19.52 1.90 -4.81
CA ASN A 271 -19.69 1.32 -3.48
C ASN A 271 -19.20 -0.12 -3.38
N SER A 272 -18.09 -0.46 -4.06
CA SER A 272 -17.51 -1.81 -3.99
C SER A 272 -17.22 -2.19 -2.53
N PRO A 273 -17.57 -3.43 -2.10
CA PRO A 273 -17.37 -3.87 -0.73
C PRO A 273 -15.91 -4.25 -0.42
N ILE A 274 -15.02 -4.35 -1.40
CA ILE A 274 -13.70 -4.97 -1.20
C ILE A 274 -12.83 -4.09 -0.30
N ASN A 275 -12.44 -4.60 0.87
CA ASN A 275 -11.50 -3.93 1.76
C ASN A 275 -10.17 -3.62 1.09
N PHE A 276 -9.64 -2.42 1.32
CA PHE A 276 -8.30 -2.04 0.85
C PHE A 276 -7.27 -2.40 1.91
N ARG A 277 -6.34 -3.30 1.57
CA ARG A 277 -5.30 -3.78 2.49
C ARG A 277 -4.16 -2.76 2.50
N LEU A 278 -4.13 -1.91 3.54
CA LEU A 278 -3.08 -0.90 3.69
C LEU A 278 -1.73 -1.56 4.05
N ILE A 279 -1.79 -2.64 4.83
CA ILE A 279 -0.65 -3.47 5.21
C ILE A 279 -1.09 -4.92 5.19
N ARG A 280 -0.34 -5.76 4.47
CA ARG A 280 -0.50 -7.22 4.48
C ARG A 280 0.84 -7.90 4.71
N PHE A 281 0.80 -9.14 5.16
CA PHE A 281 1.97 -9.82 5.70
C PHE A 281 3.08 -10.08 4.66
N ALA A 282 2.77 -10.21 3.37
CA ALA A 282 3.82 -10.27 2.35
C ALA A 282 4.66 -8.99 2.28
N ASP A 283 4.05 -7.80 2.44
CA ASP A 283 4.80 -6.54 2.50
C ASP A 283 5.70 -6.52 3.74
N VAL A 284 5.20 -7.01 4.89
CA VAL A 284 5.99 -7.14 6.13
C VAL A 284 7.22 -8.03 5.92
N LEU A 285 7.06 -9.19 5.26
CA LEU A 285 8.18 -10.09 4.95
C LEU A 285 9.22 -9.42 4.04
N LEU A 286 8.76 -8.74 2.98
CA LEU A 286 9.65 -8.09 2.02
C LEU A 286 10.34 -6.85 2.63
N MET A 287 9.65 -6.08 3.47
CA MET A 287 10.23 -4.99 4.25
C MET A 287 11.29 -5.50 5.24
N TYR A 288 11.04 -6.63 5.91
CA TYR A 288 12.01 -7.22 6.83
C TYR A 288 13.25 -7.75 6.09
N ALA A 289 13.06 -8.38 4.94
CA ALA A 289 14.17 -8.76 4.05
C ALA A 289 14.98 -7.53 3.63
N GLU A 290 14.33 -6.41 3.31
CA GLU A 290 15.00 -5.16 2.97
C GLU A 290 15.83 -4.63 4.14
N ALA A 291 15.26 -4.60 5.34
CA ALA A 291 15.93 -4.14 6.54
C ALA A 291 17.18 -4.98 6.84
N LEU A 292 17.06 -6.30 6.80
CA LEU A 292 18.19 -7.22 6.98
C LEU A 292 19.28 -7.00 5.92
N ASN A 293 18.91 -6.86 4.65
CA ASN A 293 19.87 -6.54 3.60
C ASN A 293 20.56 -5.19 3.84
N GLY A 294 19.82 -4.17 4.30
CA GLY A 294 20.35 -2.86 4.69
C GLY A 294 21.41 -2.93 5.79
N LEU A 295 21.27 -3.89 6.71
CA LEU A 295 22.20 -4.20 7.80
C LEU A 295 23.35 -5.14 7.41
N ASP A 296 23.58 -5.37 6.12
CA ASP A 296 24.59 -6.30 5.61
C ASP A 296 24.35 -7.77 6.03
N ARG A 297 23.10 -8.10 6.37
CA ARG A 297 22.63 -9.45 6.73
C ARG A 297 21.88 -10.13 5.59
N THR A 298 22.36 -9.97 4.35
CA THR A 298 21.70 -10.46 3.13
C THR A 298 21.37 -11.96 3.19
N ALA A 299 22.26 -12.78 3.73
CA ALA A 299 22.01 -14.22 3.89
C ALA A 299 20.76 -14.51 4.75
N GLU A 300 20.50 -13.69 5.76
CA GLU A 300 19.33 -13.81 6.64
C GLU A 300 18.06 -13.25 6.00
N ALA A 301 18.17 -12.43 4.94
CA ALA A 301 17.03 -11.86 4.23
C ALA A 301 16.33 -12.86 3.29
N TYR A 302 17.09 -13.80 2.72
CA TYR A 302 16.60 -14.79 1.75
C TYR A 302 15.34 -15.55 2.19
N PRO A 303 15.26 -16.13 3.41
CA PRO A 303 14.09 -16.92 3.82
C PRO A 303 12.77 -16.17 3.76
N PHE A 304 12.77 -14.84 3.94
CA PHE A 304 11.55 -14.04 3.92
C PHE A 304 11.06 -13.76 2.50
N VAL A 305 11.98 -13.57 1.56
CA VAL A 305 11.66 -13.52 0.12
C VAL A 305 11.20 -14.88 -0.38
N ASP A 306 11.86 -15.96 0.06
CA ASP A 306 11.53 -17.33 -0.30
C ASP A 306 10.09 -17.68 0.06
N ARG A 307 9.59 -17.24 1.22
CA ARG A 307 8.19 -17.45 1.61
C ARG A 307 7.20 -16.89 0.59
N VAL A 308 7.44 -15.67 0.11
CA VAL A 308 6.58 -15.01 -0.89
C VAL A 308 6.64 -15.75 -2.22
N ARG A 309 7.85 -16.09 -2.68
CA ARG A 309 8.07 -16.84 -3.92
C ARG A 309 7.43 -18.22 -3.89
N VAL A 310 7.63 -18.98 -2.82
CA VAL A 310 7.06 -20.33 -2.64
C VAL A 310 5.55 -20.29 -2.62
N ARG A 311 4.91 -19.30 -1.98
CA ARG A 311 3.45 -19.13 -2.05
C ARG A 311 2.97 -18.95 -3.48
N ALA A 312 3.71 -18.20 -4.29
CA ALA A 312 3.40 -17.98 -5.69
C ALA A 312 3.80 -19.16 -6.61
N GLY A 313 4.36 -20.24 -6.06
CA GLY A 313 4.82 -21.40 -6.82
C GLY A 313 6.19 -21.23 -7.49
N LEU A 314 6.89 -20.12 -7.27
CA LEU A 314 8.25 -19.90 -7.76
C LEU A 314 9.27 -20.68 -6.92
N ALA A 315 10.40 -21.02 -7.53
CA ALA A 315 11.53 -21.57 -6.79
C ALA A 315 12.01 -20.56 -5.73
N PRO A 316 12.39 -20.99 -4.52
CA PRO A 316 13.04 -20.13 -3.53
C PRO A 316 14.17 -19.32 -4.17
N LEU A 317 14.27 -18.03 -3.86
CA LEU A 317 15.35 -17.17 -4.33
C LEU A 317 16.70 -17.71 -3.88
N SER A 318 16.77 -18.30 -2.68
CA SER A 318 17.97 -18.96 -2.14
C SER A 318 18.49 -20.09 -3.01
N THR A 319 17.62 -20.70 -3.83
CA THR A 319 18.00 -21.76 -4.79
C THR A 319 18.13 -21.20 -6.20
N ALA A 320 17.23 -20.30 -6.62
CA ALA A 320 17.21 -19.77 -7.98
C ALA A 320 18.41 -18.84 -8.26
N ILE A 321 18.76 -17.99 -7.29
CA ILE A 321 19.84 -17.00 -7.41
C ILE A 321 20.59 -16.88 -6.07
N PRO A 322 21.38 -17.91 -5.68
CA PRO A 322 22.12 -17.90 -4.42
C PRO A 322 23.26 -16.88 -4.42
N GLY A 323 23.63 -16.39 -3.23
CA GLY A 323 24.87 -15.63 -3.03
C GLY A 323 24.89 -14.21 -3.60
N LEU A 324 23.73 -13.57 -3.74
CA LEU A 324 23.63 -12.17 -4.14
C LEU A 324 24.30 -11.27 -3.09
N GLY A 325 25.13 -10.33 -3.55
CA GLY A 325 25.58 -9.21 -2.72
C GLY A 325 24.45 -8.20 -2.48
N LYS A 326 24.67 -7.27 -1.55
CA LYS A 326 23.69 -6.29 -1.07
C LYS A 326 22.90 -5.59 -2.18
N ASP A 327 23.58 -5.03 -3.17
CA ASP A 327 22.95 -4.27 -4.26
C ASP A 327 22.18 -5.16 -5.22
N ALA A 328 22.72 -6.34 -5.54
CA ALA A 328 22.06 -7.28 -6.43
C ALA A 328 20.83 -7.91 -5.76
N PHE A 329 20.91 -8.20 -4.46
CA PHE A 329 19.77 -8.63 -3.66
C PHE A 329 18.70 -7.54 -3.60
N LEU A 330 19.08 -6.28 -3.36
CA LEU A 330 18.13 -5.17 -3.35
C LEU A 330 17.42 -5.03 -4.71
N ARG A 331 18.15 -5.15 -5.83
CA ARG A 331 17.55 -5.14 -7.17
C ARG A 331 16.57 -6.29 -7.40
N GLN A 332 16.88 -7.49 -6.92
CA GLN A 332 15.92 -8.60 -6.96
C GLN A 332 14.72 -8.33 -6.05
N LEU A 333 14.92 -7.81 -4.85
CA LEU A 333 13.83 -7.47 -3.94
C LEU A 333 12.90 -6.39 -4.54
N MET A 334 13.44 -5.42 -5.28
CA MET A 334 12.64 -4.45 -6.04
C MET A 334 11.74 -5.14 -7.08
N HIS A 335 12.23 -6.22 -7.71
CA HIS A 335 11.46 -7.04 -8.64
C HIS A 335 10.36 -7.83 -7.92
N GLU A 336 10.69 -8.50 -6.82
CA GLU A 336 9.71 -9.21 -5.99
C GLU A 336 8.58 -8.28 -5.55
N ARG A 337 8.91 -7.07 -5.08
CA ARG A 337 7.92 -6.05 -4.70
C ARG A 337 7.05 -5.60 -5.87
N ILE A 338 7.54 -5.56 -7.11
CA ILE A 338 6.70 -5.28 -8.28
C ILE A 338 5.69 -6.41 -8.48
N THR A 339 6.17 -7.65 -8.55
CA THR A 339 5.30 -8.82 -8.82
C THR A 339 4.31 -9.10 -7.68
N GLU A 340 4.67 -8.75 -6.44
CA GLU A 340 3.82 -8.98 -5.29
C GLU A 340 2.83 -7.81 -5.07
N LEU A 341 3.30 -6.56 -5.11
CA LEU A 341 2.59 -5.39 -4.53
C LEU A 341 2.06 -4.39 -5.56
N THR A 342 2.16 -4.68 -6.86
CA THR A 342 1.58 -3.81 -7.90
C THR A 342 0.09 -3.59 -7.64
N GLY A 343 -0.35 -2.32 -7.76
CA GLY A 343 -1.74 -1.90 -7.53
C GLY A 343 -2.07 -1.52 -6.08
N GLU A 344 -1.13 -1.65 -5.14
CA GLU A 344 -1.37 -1.47 -3.69
C GLU A 344 -0.82 -0.15 -3.13
N SER A 345 -0.55 0.84 -4.00
CA SER A 345 -0.14 2.21 -3.62
C SER A 345 1.21 2.32 -2.87
N LEU A 346 2.15 1.40 -3.11
CA LEU A 346 3.46 1.37 -2.44
C LEU A 346 4.63 1.86 -3.30
N ARG A 347 4.54 1.68 -4.64
CA ARG A 347 5.69 1.82 -5.54
C ARG A 347 6.34 3.21 -5.54
N TRP A 348 5.55 4.27 -5.43
CA TRP A 348 6.08 5.64 -5.40
C TRP A 348 7.03 5.84 -4.23
N ASN A 349 6.58 5.46 -3.02
CA ASN A 349 7.37 5.61 -1.82
C ASN A 349 8.60 4.70 -1.84
N ASP A 350 8.45 3.46 -2.32
CA ASP A 350 9.59 2.56 -2.54
C ASP A 350 10.67 3.19 -3.44
N LEU A 351 10.29 3.75 -4.59
CA LEU A 351 11.21 4.45 -5.49
C LEU A 351 11.87 5.66 -4.83
N ALA A 352 11.10 6.41 -4.03
CA ALA A 352 11.59 7.57 -3.30
C ALA A 352 12.70 7.20 -2.32
N ARG A 353 12.47 6.25 -1.40
CA ARG A 353 13.51 5.85 -0.42
C ARG A 353 14.69 5.10 -1.07
N TRP A 354 14.48 4.42 -2.20
CA TRP A 354 15.58 3.86 -3.00
C TRP A 354 16.38 4.93 -3.78
N GLY A 355 15.99 6.21 -3.72
CA GLY A 355 16.71 7.33 -4.32
C GLY A 355 16.49 7.49 -5.83
N TYR A 356 15.47 6.89 -6.42
CA TYR A 356 15.18 7.03 -7.86
C TYR A 356 14.73 8.44 -8.25
N PHE A 357 14.29 9.24 -7.28
CA PHE A 357 13.83 10.61 -7.48
C PHE A 357 14.91 11.67 -7.19
N ASP A 358 16.05 11.23 -6.65
CA ASP A 358 17.13 12.11 -6.19
C ASP A 358 18.43 11.89 -6.99
N ASP A 359 18.56 10.76 -7.70
CA ASP A 359 19.74 10.41 -8.52
C ASP A 359 19.42 10.39 -10.02
N ALA A 360 20.21 11.12 -10.82
CA ALA A 360 20.00 11.25 -12.26
C ALA A 360 20.19 9.94 -13.04
N THR A 361 21.09 9.07 -12.59
CA THR A 361 21.36 7.77 -13.25
C THR A 361 20.20 6.81 -13.00
N LYS A 362 19.72 6.72 -11.76
CA LYS A 362 18.54 5.93 -11.40
C LYS A 362 17.27 6.44 -12.08
N LEU A 363 17.10 7.77 -12.15
CA LEU A 363 15.98 8.35 -12.88
C LEU A 363 16.03 8.03 -14.37
N ALA A 364 17.22 8.04 -14.99
CA ALA A 364 17.39 7.64 -16.38
C ALA A 364 17.04 6.15 -16.60
N GLU A 365 17.44 5.27 -15.67
CA GLU A 365 17.03 3.86 -15.66
C GLU A 365 15.50 3.72 -15.58
N LEU A 366 14.85 4.51 -14.72
CA LEU A 366 13.39 4.51 -14.58
C LEU A 366 12.70 5.00 -15.86
N LYS A 367 13.15 6.12 -16.44
CA LYS A 367 12.61 6.67 -17.69
C LYS A 367 12.75 5.73 -18.88
N ALA A 368 13.85 4.96 -18.93
CA ALA A 368 14.08 3.99 -19.99
C ALA A 368 13.08 2.82 -19.95
N ARG A 369 12.58 2.46 -18.77
CA ARG A 369 11.56 1.41 -18.59
C ARG A 369 10.14 1.95 -18.60
N ASP A 370 9.93 3.15 -18.07
CA ASP A 370 8.62 3.75 -17.85
C ASP A 370 8.59 5.20 -18.35
N SER A 371 7.99 5.39 -19.51
CA SER A 371 7.90 6.70 -20.18
C SER A 371 7.07 7.72 -19.42
N GLU A 372 6.21 7.30 -18.47
CA GLU A 372 5.42 8.23 -17.64
C GLU A 372 6.33 9.11 -16.77
N PHE A 373 7.57 8.68 -16.50
CA PHE A 373 8.54 9.48 -15.76
C PHE A 373 9.27 10.49 -16.63
N ASN A 374 9.05 10.58 -17.95
CA ASN A 374 9.81 11.48 -18.82
C ASN A 374 9.69 12.97 -18.42
N ASN A 375 8.55 13.37 -17.86
CA ASN A 375 8.30 14.71 -17.34
C ASN A 375 8.79 14.92 -15.89
N PHE A 376 9.37 13.90 -15.25
CA PHE A 376 9.86 14.02 -13.88
C PHE A 376 11.13 14.89 -13.81
N VAL A 377 11.10 15.84 -12.88
CA VAL A 377 12.18 16.80 -12.61
C VAL A 377 12.68 16.60 -11.17
N ILE A 378 13.96 16.24 -11.04
CA ILE A 378 14.64 16.11 -9.73
C ILE A 378 14.59 17.45 -9.00
N GLY A 379 14.29 17.40 -7.69
CA GLY A 379 14.13 18.60 -6.86
C GLY A 379 12.78 19.31 -7.02
N LYS A 380 11.84 18.77 -7.82
CA LYS A 380 10.48 19.31 -7.97
C LYS A 380 9.41 18.22 -7.86
N SER A 381 9.44 17.23 -8.75
CA SER A 381 8.35 16.28 -8.98
C SER A 381 8.17 15.22 -7.88
N LYS A 382 9.11 15.11 -6.94
CA LYS A 382 9.06 14.16 -5.82
C LYS A 382 7.88 14.46 -4.88
N TYR A 383 7.58 15.74 -4.66
CA TYR A 383 6.49 16.21 -3.82
C TYR A 383 5.49 17.03 -4.63
N MET A 384 4.22 16.93 -4.27
CA MET A 384 3.16 17.76 -4.81
C MET A 384 3.32 19.22 -4.34
N PRO A 385 2.88 20.21 -5.13
CA PRO A 385 2.79 21.57 -4.63
C PRO A 385 1.82 21.64 -3.45
N ILE A 386 2.17 22.42 -2.42
CA ILE A 386 1.20 22.83 -1.41
C ILE A 386 0.09 23.59 -2.13
N PRO A 387 -1.20 23.28 -1.91
CA PRO A 387 -2.28 23.97 -2.60
C PRO A 387 -2.17 25.48 -2.44
N GLN A 388 -2.28 26.24 -3.54
CA GLN A 388 -2.08 27.69 -3.51
C GLN A 388 -3.02 28.39 -2.51
N SER A 389 -4.25 27.91 -2.40
CA SER A 389 -5.22 28.41 -1.41
C SER A 389 -4.74 28.29 0.03
N GLU A 390 -3.96 27.26 0.37
CA GLU A 390 -3.39 27.09 1.71
C GLU A 390 -2.25 28.09 1.97
N ILE A 391 -1.39 28.31 0.97
CA ILE A 391 -0.33 29.34 1.02
C ILE A 391 -0.94 30.74 1.19
N ASP A 392 -2.02 31.04 0.44
CA ASP A 392 -2.66 32.35 0.45
C ASP A 392 -3.30 32.68 1.82
N ILE A 393 -3.86 31.69 2.52
CA ILE A 393 -4.55 31.91 3.81
C ILE A 393 -3.60 31.82 5.02
N ASN A 394 -2.49 31.08 4.89
CA ASN A 394 -1.52 30.88 5.95
C ASN A 394 -0.10 31.35 5.53
N PRO A 395 0.30 32.57 5.92
CA PRO A 395 1.61 33.15 5.56
C PRO A 395 2.80 32.47 6.25
N ASN A 396 2.56 31.48 7.11
CA ASN A 396 3.60 30.66 7.74
C ASN A 396 3.93 29.38 6.95
N LEU A 397 3.35 29.23 5.75
CA LEU A 397 3.63 28.13 4.84
C LEU A 397 4.50 28.60 3.69
N ASP A 398 5.57 27.85 3.43
CA ASP A 398 6.37 27.97 2.23
C ASP A 398 5.94 26.93 1.20
N GLN A 399 6.01 27.30 -0.08
CA GLN A 399 5.83 26.35 -1.18
C GLN A 399 7.01 25.39 -1.26
N ASN A 400 6.76 24.17 -1.75
CA ASN A 400 7.83 23.23 -2.08
C ASN A 400 8.79 23.81 -3.14
N PRO A 401 10.10 23.48 -3.09
CA PRO A 401 11.06 24.01 -4.05
C PRO A 401 10.62 23.80 -5.50
N ASN A 402 10.83 24.83 -6.32
CA ASN A 402 10.57 24.82 -7.76
C ASN A 402 9.08 24.70 -8.20
N TRP A 403 8.13 24.93 -7.28
CA TRP A 403 6.69 24.99 -7.57
C TRP A 403 6.15 26.40 -7.68
#